data_AF-A0A6N6KNZ7-F1
#
_entry.id   AF-A0A6N6KNZ7-F1
#
_cell.length_a   1.000
_cell.length_b   1.000
_cell.length_c   1.000
_cell.angle_alpha   90.00
_cell.angle_beta   90.00
_cell.angle_gamma   90.00
#
_symmetry.space_group_name_H-M   'P 1'
#
loop_
_entity.id
_entity.type
_entity.pdbx_description
1 polymer ?
#
loop_
_entity_poly.entity_id
_entity_poly.type
_entity_poly.pdbx_seq_one_letter_code
_entity_poly.pdbx_strand_id
1 'polypeptide(L)'
;MLYTFRTILLFSLTINLILGCAAQPKSFIKSENSVIITLDTGVDVKKIRLSIIDEKIIRVTASPVSGFSEKESLMTIKQSDEIKNWEVEEQNDLIIISTSKLTIKVFKETGAITFLDKAGKVLLAEPETGGKFMETTEAGQGLFKLRQVFDSPEGEAFYGLGQHQHGYMNYKGKDVDLTQQNIVAVVPFLLSNKNYGILWDNYSITKFGDPRNYGQISDLILQDKEGNSGGLTATYYVGNEIIQQTIEDRINYQYLETDDYGKLPSEATKVTWEGRISSEVAGKHKFLLYASSYFKLWVDGELLFDKWRQNWNPWSNPFEIDLKPGEHHDLKIEWIPEGGYLSLTHLNPLPEQEQNQLSLTSESGYEIDYYFIHGETADEIISGYRQVTGKSPILPKWAYGFWQSRERYKTQNELLDVVRTFRDKEIPIDNIVLDWFYWPEDQWGSHELETSRFPDPEGMIRELHEDLNTNIMISVWPKYYPGTEHYREMDAKGYLFKHNIEQERIDWVGKGYTNTFYDPFNPGARDMFWDQLNEHLFSNGFDAWWLDATAPDMHSNLRIA
;
A
#
# COMPACT_ATOMS: atom_id res chain seq x y z
N MET A 1 29.03 101.07 -40.87
CA MET A 1 29.02 100.48 -42.23
C MET A 1 29.45 99.02 -42.08
N LEU A 2 28.54 98.07 -42.38
CA LEU A 2 28.63 96.59 -42.47
C LEU A 2 28.96 95.77 -41.19
N TYR A 3 27.99 95.06 -40.57
CA TYR A 3 27.40 93.70 -40.80
C TYR A 3 28.19 92.57 -40.09
N THR A 4 27.87 92.06 -38.89
CA THR A 4 26.80 91.17 -38.34
C THR A 4 26.82 89.65 -38.64
N PHE A 5 26.82 88.90 -37.51
CA PHE A 5 26.25 87.60 -37.15
C PHE A 5 26.83 86.24 -37.62
N ARG A 6 27.27 85.48 -36.60
CA ARG A 6 27.51 84.02 -36.56
C ARG A 6 26.17 83.27 -36.44
N THR A 7 26.04 82.14 -37.13
CA THR A 7 24.95 81.17 -36.94
C THR A 7 25.53 79.89 -36.34
N ILE A 8 24.99 79.47 -35.20
CA ILE A 8 25.32 78.22 -34.49
C ILE A 8 24.24 77.18 -34.85
N LEU A 9 24.65 75.99 -35.27
CA LEU A 9 23.78 74.83 -35.49
C LEU A 9 23.24 74.31 -34.14
N LEU A 10 21.92 74.15 -34.06
CA LEU A 10 21.21 73.43 -32.99
C LEU A 10 20.84 72.03 -33.49
N PHE A 11 21.43 71.00 -32.89
CA PHE A 11 20.98 69.61 -33.00
C PHE A 11 19.77 69.41 -32.07
N SER A 12 18.63 69.02 -32.62
CA SER A 12 17.49 68.54 -31.81
C SER A 12 17.57 67.02 -31.69
N LEU A 13 17.80 66.53 -30.48
CA LEU A 13 17.77 65.11 -30.13
C LEU A 13 16.37 64.80 -29.55
N THR A 14 15.48 64.20 -30.35
CA THR A 14 14.21 63.66 -29.86
C THR A 14 14.46 62.33 -29.15
N ILE A 15 14.36 62.33 -27.83
CA ILE A 15 14.36 61.13 -26.98
C ILE A 15 12.91 60.59 -26.96
N ASN A 16 12.67 59.46 -27.63
CA ASN A 16 11.47 58.65 -27.39
C ASN A 16 11.69 57.85 -26.10
N LEU A 17 11.05 58.27 -25.02
CA LEU A 17 10.89 57.43 -23.82
C LEU A 17 9.91 56.29 -24.16
N ILE A 18 10.44 55.11 -24.45
CA ILE A 18 9.68 53.86 -24.35
C ILE A 18 9.61 53.53 -22.85
N LEU A 19 8.51 53.90 -22.20
CA LEU A 19 8.11 53.35 -20.91
C LEU A 19 7.71 51.89 -21.13
N GLY A 20 8.70 51.00 -21.21
CA GLY A 20 8.47 49.58 -21.03
C GLY A 20 8.13 49.36 -19.56
N CYS A 21 6.86 49.14 -19.24
CA CYS A 21 6.50 48.42 -18.03
C CYS A 21 7.17 47.05 -18.13
N ALA A 22 8.35 46.89 -17.51
CA ALA A 22 8.88 45.58 -17.23
C ALA A 22 7.89 44.92 -16.27
N ALA A 23 7.03 44.04 -16.80
CA ALA A 23 6.19 43.19 -15.98
C ALA A 23 7.11 42.47 -14.99
N GLN A 24 6.75 42.50 -13.70
CA GLN A 24 7.49 41.73 -12.70
C GLN A 24 7.55 40.27 -13.17
N PRO A 25 8.70 39.59 -12.99
CA PRO A 25 8.80 38.18 -13.33
C PRO A 25 7.72 37.42 -12.54
N LYS A 26 6.88 36.67 -13.25
CA LYS A 26 5.84 35.84 -12.62
C LYS A 26 6.49 34.85 -11.67
N SER A 27 5.83 34.56 -10.56
CA SER A 27 6.28 33.56 -9.57
C SER A 27 6.17 32.10 -10.05
N PHE A 28 5.71 31.89 -11.29
CA PHE A 28 5.53 30.58 -11.90
C PHE A 28 6.01 30.53 -13.35
N ILE A 29 6.29 29.30 -13.81
CA ILE A 29 6.59 28.97 -15.20
C ILE A 29 5.43 28.14 -15.75
N LYS A 30 4.74 28.66 -16.77
CA LYS A 30 3.68 27.95 -17.49
C LYS A 30 4.26 27.19 -18.68
N SER A 31 3.90 25.92 -18.81
CA SER A 31 4.13 25.08 -19.99
C SER A 31 2.79 24.74 -20.66
N GLU A 32 2.78 23.87 -21.68
CA GLU A 32 1.58 23.49 -22.42
C GLU A 32 0.48 22.88 -21.52
N ASN A 33 0.89 22.00 -20.60
CA ASN A 33 -0.01 21.27 -19.70
C ASN A 33 0.36 21.40 -18.22
N SER A 34 1.24 22.32 -17.83
CA SER A 34 1.67 22.41 -16.43
C SER A 34 2.05 23.82 -15.97
N VAL A 35 2.02 24.01 -14.66
CA VAL A 35 2.56 25.18 -13.97
C VAL A 35 3.61 24.71 -12.98
N ILE A 36 4.80 25.30 -13.03
CA ILE A 36 5.89 25.06 -12.08
C ILE A 36 6.04 26.30 -11.20
N ILE A 37 6.05 26.08 -9.89
CA ILE A 37 6.18 27.10 -8.85
C ILE A 37 7.46 26.80 -8.08
N THR A 38 8.31 27.79 -7.90
CA THR A 38 9.52 27.68 -7.08
C THR A 38 9.29 28.45 -5.78
N LEU A 39 9.52 27.79 -4.65
CA LEU A 39 9.30 28.37 -3.33
C LEU A 39 10.63 28.85 -2.73
N ASP A 40 10.56 29.94 -1.97
CA ASP A 40 11.72 30.55 -1.31
C ASP A 40 12.23 29.69 -0.14
N THR A 41 13.38 30.07 0.42
CA THR A 41 14.01 29.36 1.55
C THR A 41 13.17 29.49 2.83
N GLY A 42 12.59 28.39 3.32
CA GLY A 42 11.83 28.36 4.58
C GLY A 42 10.90 27.15 4.75
N VAL A 43 10.62 26.44 3.65
CA VAL A 43 9.81 25.22 3.61
C VAL A 43 10.62 24.02 3.10
N ASP A 44 10.18 22.80 3.46
CA ASP A 44 10.80 21.52 3.05
C ASP A 44 10.74 21.33 1.53
N VAL A 45 9.70 21.87 0.88
CA VAL A 45 9.48 21.82 -0.56
C VAL A 45 10.17 22.98 -1.28
N LYS A 46 10.91 22.70 -2.37
CA LYS A 46 11.57 23.71 -3.20
C LYS A 46 10.82 24.00 -4.50
N LYS A 47 10.17 22.98 -5.08
CA LYS A 47 9.39 23.13 -6.30
C LYS A 47 8.09 22.36 -6.24
N ILE A 48 7.04 22.95 -6.82
CA ILE A 48 5.75 22.33 -7.04
C ILE A 48 5.44 22.37 -8.53
N ARG A 49 4.95 21.26 -9.08
CA ARG A 49 4.41 21.17 -10.43
C ARG A 49 2.96 20.72 -10.33
N LEU A 50 2.06 21.49 -10.94
CA LEU A 50 0.69 21.07 -11.20
C LEU A 50 0.59 20.77 -12.69
N SER A 51 0.47 19.49 -13.04
CA SER A 51 0.24 19.04 -14.41
C SER A 51 -1.25 18.75 -14.61
N ILE A 52 -1.82 19.38 -15.62
CA ILE A 52 -3.24 19.26 -15.96
C ILE A 52 -3.33 18.04 -16.86
N ILE A 53 -4.05 17.01 -16.40
CA ILE A 53 -4.27 15.79 -17.16
C ILE A 53 -5.55 15.92 -18.00
N ASP A 54 -6.57 16.57 -17.42
CA ASP A 54 -7.75 17.07 -18.13
C ASP A 54 -8.45 18.17 -17.30
N GLU A 55 -9.69 18.51 -17.64
CA GLU A 55 -10.47 19.50 -16.90
C GLU A 55 -10.79 19.14 -15.43
N LYS A 56 -10.78 17.85 -15.06
CA LYS A 56 -11.13 17.31 -13.73
C LYS A 56 -9.94 16.70 -12.97
N ILE A 57 -8.82 16.44 -13.64
CA ILE A 57 -7.70 15.66 -13.11
C ILE A 57 -6.41 16.47 -13.12
N ILE A 58 -5.79 16.60 -11.95
CA ILE A 58 -4.56 17.36 -11.73
C ILE A 58 -3.53 16.46 -11.05
N ARG A 59 -2.37 16.28 -11.67
CA ARG A 59 -1.21 15.69 -10.99
C ARG A 59 -0.46 16.78 -10.25
N VAL A 60 -0.19 16.56 -8.97
CA VAL A 60 0.61 17.42 -8.12
C VAL A 60 1.90 16.69 -7.79
N THR A 61 3.01 17.31 -8.15
CA THR A 61 4.34 16.84 -7.78
C THR A 61 5.02 17.92 -6.93
N ALA A 62 5.54 17.58 -5.75
CA ALA A 62 6.26 18.49 -4.87
C ALA A 62 7.61 17.90 -4.48
N SER A 63 8.68 18.63 -4.82
CA SER A 63 10.05 18.17 -4.69
C SER A 63 10.82 18.93 -3.61
N PRO A 64 11.63 18.25 -2.78
CA PRO A 64 12.52 18.88 -1.79
C PRO A 64 13.80 19.45 -2.43
N VAL A 65 14.01 19.24 -3.73
CA VAL A 65 15.19 19.69 -4.47
C VAL A 65 14.80 20.60 -5.64
N SER A 66 15.79 21.17 -6.33
CA SER A 66 15.57 22.15 -7.40
C SER A 66 15.06 21.55 -8.73
N GLY A 67 14.82 20.25 -8.79
CA GLY A 67 14.30 19.53 -9.96
C GLY A 67 13.21 18.53 -9.56
N PHE A 68 12.64 17.84 -10.55
CA PHE A 68 11.68 16.75 -10.32
C PHE A 68 12.33 15.41 -10.65
N SER A 69 11.79 14.33 -10.10
CA SER A 69 12.22 12.98 -10.45
C SER A 69 11.93 12.68 -11.93
N GLU A 70 12.85 11.97 -12.57
CA GLU A 70 12.67 11.43 -13.93
C GLU A 70 12.11 9.99 -13.91
N LYS A 71 11.82 9.44 -12.72
CA LYS A 71 11.26 8.09 -12.60
C LYS A 71 9.86 8.05 -13.19
N GLU A 72 9.65 7.09 -14.09
CA GLU A 72 8.34 6.81 -14.63
C GLU A 72 7.44 6.13 -13.59
N SER A 73 6.14 6.38 -13.71
CA SER A 73 5.15 5.77 -12.84
C SER A 73 4.92 4.30 -13.21
N LEU A 74 4.77 3.42 -12.22
CA LEU A 74 4.38 2.02 -12.40
C LEU A 74 2.85 1.84 -12.36
N MET A 75 2.11 2.85 -11.89
CA MET A 75 0.65 2.80 -11.74
C MET A 75 -0.09 3.54 -12.85
N THR A 76 0.53 4.54 -13.48
CA THR A 76 -0.14 5.42 -14.43
C THR A 76 0.31 5.17 -15.87
N ILE A 77 -0.63 5.31 -16.80
CA ILE A 77 -0.34 5.24 -18.24
C ILE A 77 0.03 6.62 -18.78
N LYS A 78 0.67 6.66 -19.95
CA LYS A 78 0.96 7.92 -20.64
C LYS A 78 -0.33 8.71 -20.90
N GLN A 79 -0.34 9.95 -20.45
CA GLN A 79 -1.46 10.88 -20.62
C GLN A 79 -1.30 11.72 -21.90
N SER A 80 -2.39 12.31 -22.37
CA SER A 80 -2.37 13.24 -23.50
C SER A 80 -1.68 14.55 -23.10
N ASP A 81 -0.80 15.06 -23.96
CA ASP A 81 -0.21 16.40 -23.79
C ASP A 81 -1.14 17.52 -24.27
N GLU A 82 -2.12 17.20 -25.12
CA GLU A 82 -3.09 18.16 -25.64
C GLU A 82 -4.17 18.50 -24.61
N ILE A 83 -3.97 19.60 -23.88
CA ILE A 83 -4.96 20.13 -22.93
C ILE A 83 -5.52 21.45 -23.46
N LYS A 84 -6.86 21.51 -23.60
CA LYS A 84 -7.55 22.72 -24.05
C LYS A 84 -8.21 23.43 -22.88
N ASN A 85 -8.32 24.75 -22.99
CA ASN A 85 -9.15 25.61 -22.13
C ASN A 85 -8.76 25.59 -20.65
N TRP A 86 -7.49 25.93 -20.37
CA TRP A 86 -7.03 26.23 -19.01
C TRP A 86 -6.16 27.49 -18.96
N GLU A 87 -6.26 28.20 -17.85
CA GLU A 87 -5.53 29.45 -17.63
C GLU A 87 -4.85 29.44 -16.25
N VAL A 88 -3.82 30.28 -16.14
CA VAL A 88 -3.15 30.54 -14.87
C VAL A 88 -2.91 32.04 -14.75
N GLU A 89 -3.33 32.57 -13.61
CA GLU A 89 -3.16 33.98 -13.25
C GLU A 89 -2.52 34.08 -11.87
N GLU A 90 -1.91 35.23 -11.61
CA GLU A 90 -1.32 35.56 -10.32
C GLU A 90 -2.15 36.69 -9.70
N GLN A 91 -2.59 36.49 -8.46
CA GLN A 91 -3.42 37.45 -7.74
C GLN A 91 -2.96 37.54 -6.28
N ASN A 92 -2.49 38.74 -5.87
CA ASN A 92 -1.97 38.98 -4.51
C ASN A 92 -0.95 37.91 -4.11
N ASP A 93 -1.26 37.08 -3.11
CA ASP A 93 -0.40 36.01 -2.58
C ASP A 93 -0.71 34.62 -3.16
N LEU A 94 -1.55 34.56 -4.20
CA LEU A 94 -2.02 33.33 -4.82
C LEU A 94 -1.60 33.21 -6.28
N ILE A 95 -1.37 31.97 -6.70
CA ILE A 95 -1.40 31.55 -8.10
C ILE A 95 -2.71 30.77 -8.29
N ILE A 96 -3.52 31.18 -9.27
CA ILE A 96 -4.84 30.61 -9.53
C ILE A 96 -4.79 29.91 -10.89
N ILE A 97 -5.10 28.62 -10.90
CA ILE A 97 -5.22 27.81 -12.12
C ILE A 97 -6.70 27.46 -12.31
N SER A 98 -7.21 27.69 -13.52
CA SER A 98 -8.62 27.47 -13.87
C SER A 98 -8.74 26.54 -15.05
N THR A 99 -9.52 25.47 -14.91
CA THR A 99 -9.99 24.62 -16.03
C THR A 99 -11.45 24.95 -16.35
N SER A 100 -12.18 24.13 -17.09
CA SER A 100 -13.65 24.25 -17.22
C SER A 100 -14.41 23.71 -15.99
N LYS A 101 -13.80 22.87 -15.14
CA LYS A 101 -14.44 22.21 -13.99
C LYS A 101 -13.86 22.58 -12.63
N LEU A 102 -12.63 23.10 -12.59
CA LEU A 102 -11.89 23.37 -11.37
C LEU A 102 -11.36 24.79 -11.31
N THR A 103 -11.22 25.27 -10.08
CA THR A 103 -10.40 26.42 -9.71
C THR A 103 -9.43 25.96 -8.63
N ILE A 104 -8.13 26.12 -8.87
CA ILE A 104 -7.06 25.64 -8.00
C ILE A 104 -6.29 26.86 -7.52
N LYS A 105 -6.15 27.01 -6.21
CA LYS A 105 -5.40 28.11 -5.60
C LYS A 105 -4.13 27.56 -4.98
N VAL A 106 -2.99 28.19 -5.26
CA VAL A 106 -1.70 27.87 -4.64
C VAL A 106 -1.19 29.09 -3.89
N PHE A 107 -0.94 28.94 -2.59
CA PHE A 107 -0.32 29.98 -1.77
C PHE A 107 1.16 30.10 -2.11
N LYS A 108 1.61 31.32 -2.46
CA LYS A 108 2.98 31.54 -2.92
C LYS A 108 4.03 31.37 -1.82
N GLU A 109 3.66 31.65 -0.58
CA GLU A 109 4.57 31.54 0.57
C GLU A 109 4.78 30.07 0.99
N THR A 110 3.70 29.31 1.15
CA THR A 110 3.74 27.96 1.73
C THR A 110 3.67 26.84 0.68
N GLY A 111 3.21 27.15 -0.53
CA GLY A 111 2.91 26.14 -1.55
C GLY A 111 1.68 25.29 -1.24
N ALA A 112 0.87 25.68 -0.25
CA ALA A 112 -0.40 25.02 0.07
C ALA A 112 -1.38 25.13 -1.11
N ILE A 113 -2.14 24.07 -1.37
CA ILE A 113 -3.03 23.95 -2.53
C ILE A 113 -4.47 23.79 -2.04
N THR A 114 -5.39 24.55 -2.64
CA THR A 114 -6.84 24.38 -2.47
C THR A 114 -7.49 24.07 -3.81
N PHE A 115 -8.22 22.96 -3.88
CA PHE A 115 -9.05 22.58 -5.01
C PHE A 115 -10.50 22.99 -4.76
N LEU A 116 -11.07 23.73 -5.71
CA LEU A 116 -12.47 24.16 -5.66
C LEU A 116 -13.18 23.75 -6.95
N ASP A 117 -14.49 23.48 -6.83
CA ASP A 117 -15.35 23.39 -8.01
C ASP A 117 -15.61 24.79 -8.61
N LYS A 118 -16.32 24.84 -9.74
CA LYS A 118 -16.68 26.11 -10.39
C LYS A 118 -17.69 26.97 -9.63
N ALA A 119 -18.40 26.40 -8.67
CA ALA A 119 -19.26 27.17 -7.76
C ALA A 119 -18.46 27.80 -6.60
N GLY A 120 -17.16 27.50 -6.48
CA GLY A 120 -16.30 27.98 -5.40
C GLY A 120 -16.41 27.16 -4.12
N LYS A 121 -17.01 25.96 -4.18
CA LYS A 121 -17.02 25.02 -3.05
C LYS A 121 -15.65 24.36 -2.95
N VAL A 122 -15.08 24.36 -1.75
CA VAL A 122 -13.83 23.63 -1.46
C VAL A 122 -14.10 22.13 -1.54
N LEU A 123 -13.30 21.45 -2.35
CA LEU A 123 -13.31 20.00 -2.51
C LEU A 123 -12.24 19.37 -1.62
N LEU A 124 -11.01 19.91 -1.69
CA LEU A 124 -9.84 19.47 -0.93
C LEU A 124 -8.95 20.68 -0.66
N ALA A 125 -8.43 20.80 0.55
CA ALA A 125 -7.49 21.86 0.91
C ALA A 125 -6.32 21.30 1.71
N GLU A 126 -5.12 21.76 1.41
CA GLU A 126 -3.99 21.65 2.33
C GLU A 126 -4.07 22.77 3.38
N PRO A 127 -3.55 22.55 4.61
CA PRO A 127 -3.44 23.62 5.60
C PRO A 127 -2.70 24.83 5.03
N GLU A 128 -3.21 26.05 5.25
CA GLU A 128 -2.59 27.27 4.71
C GLU A 128 -1.14 27.46 5.19
N THR A 129 -0.82 26.95 6.40
CA THR A 129 0.53 26.93 6.98
C THR A 129 1.50 25.98 6.27
N GLY A 130 1.04 25.20 5.30
CA GLY A 130 1.78 24.12 4.63
C GLY A 130 1.41 22.75 5.19
N GLY A 131 1.31 21.75 4.31
CA GLY A 131 0.96 20.36 4.64
C GLY A 131 1.91 19.31 4.04
N LYS A 132 3.08 19.74 3.56
CA LYS A 132 4.09 18.91 2.88
C LYS A 132 5.29 18.75 3.78
N PHE A 133 5.63 17.52 4.15
CA PHE A 133 6.78 17.20 4.98
C PHE A 133 7.67 16.18 4.28
N MET A 134 8.98 16.44 4.27
CA MET A 134 9.95 15.60 3.57
C MET A 134 11.21 15.47 4.42
N GLU A 135 11.51 14.25 4.87
CA GLU A 135 12.65 13.96 5.73
C GLU A 135 13.65 13.06 5.02
N THR A 136 14.94 13.39 5.05
CA THR A 136 15.98 12.58 4.39
C THR A 136 16.04 11.18 5.01
N THR A 137 16.02 10.13 4.19
CA THR A 137 16.16 8.75 4.66
C THR A 137 17.63 8.34 4.85
N GLU A 138 17.90 7.42 5.78
CA GLU A 138 19.24 6.85 6.01
C GLU A 138 19.75 6.01 4.82
N ALA A 139 18.85 5.55 3.95
CA ALA A 139 19.16 4.72 2.78
C ALA A 139 20.07 5.41 1.74
N GLY A 140 20.30 6.73 1.87
CA GLY A 140 21.36 7.44 1.17
C GLY A 140 21.25 7.36 -0.35
N GLN A 141 20.23 7.97 -0.95
CA GLN A 141 20.03 7.92 -2.41
C GLN A 141 19.17 9.08 -2.98
N GLY A 142 19.07 10.20 -2.25
CA GLY A 142 18.12 11.27 -2.58
C GLY A 142 16.66 10.87 -2.36
N LEU A 143 16.43 9.89 -1.47
CA LEU A 143 15.12 9.42 -1.07
C LEU A 143 14.72 10.06 0.27
N PHE A 144 13.44 10.36 0.39
CA PHE A 144 12.83 11.04 1.51
C PHE A 144 11.65 10.21 2.05
N LYS A 145 11.44 10.26 3.37
CA LYS A 145 10.14 9.95 3.95
C LYS A 145 9.22 11.11 3.61
N LEU A 146 8.06 10.80 3.04
CA LEU A 146 7.15 11.78 2.46
C LEU A 146 5.85 11.78 3.25
N ARG A 147 5.35 12.95 3.65
CA ARG A 147 4.03 13.08 4.25
C ARG A 147 3.28 14.26 3.64
N GLN A 148 2.05 14.01 3.23
CA GLN A 148 1.10 15.03 2.80
C GLN A 148 -0.11 15.03 3.74
N VAL A 149 -0.47 16.21 4.21
CA VAL A 149 -1.62 16.46 5.07
C VAL A 149 -2.61 17.38 4.35
N PHE A 150 -3.89 17.09 4.53
CA PHE A 150 -5.02 17.87 4.05
C PHE A 150 -6.01 18.11 5.18
N ASP A 151 -6.66 19.27 5.15
CA ASP A 151 -7.80 19.57 5.98
C ASP A 151 -8.95 18.63 5.62
N SER A 152 -9.60 18.09 6.65
CA SER A 152 -10.71 17.16 6.46
C SER A 152 -11.86 17.52 7.42
N PRO A 153 -12.91 18.20 6.92
CA PRO A 153 -13.98 18.72 7.76
C PRO A 153 -14.83 17.60 8.38
N GLU A 154 -15.64 17.97 9.36
CA GLU A 154 -16.64 17.07 9.95
C GLU A 154 -17.61 16.56 8.86
N GLY A 155 -17.95 15.27 8.93
CA GLY A 155 -18.83 14.60 7.97
C GLY A 155 -18.16 14.23 6.63
N GLU A 156 -16.86 14.46 6.46
CA GLU A 156 -16.10 13.81 5.40
C GLU A 156 -15.92 12.31 5.69
N ALA A 157 -16.02 11.50 4.65
CA ALA A 157 -15.86 10.05 4.71
C ALA A 157 -14.92 9.56 3.60
N PHE A 158 -14.13 8.55 3.92
CA PHE A 158 -13.04 8.04 3.10
C PHE A 158 -13.20 6.56 2.80
N TYR A 159 -13.00 6.18 1.54
CA TYR A 159 -13.17 4.83 1.01
C TYR A 159 -12.02 4.48 0.05
N GLY A 160 -11.88 3.20 -0.30
CA GLY A 160 -10.85 2.73 -1.24
C GLY A 160 -9.67 2.08 -0.52
N LEU A 161 -8.45 2.52 -0.82
CA LEU A 161 -7.18 2.03 -0.26
C LEU A 161 -6.85 0.55 -0.54
N GLY A 162 -7.75 -0.18 -1.21
CA GLY A 162 -7.60 -1.59 -1.55
C GLY A 162 -8.42 -2.52 -0.65
N GLN A 163 -7.97 -3.77 -0.52
CA GLN A 163 -8.57 -4.78 0.34
C GLN A 163 -7.85 -4.82 1.69
N HIS A 164 -8.59 -4.56 2.76
CA HIS A 164 -8.11 -4.57 4.14
C HIS A 164 -8.98 -5.45 5.04
N GLN A 165 -8.44 -5.90 6.17
CA GLN A 165 -9.04 -6.95 7.00
C GLN A 165 -9.58 -6.45 8.36
N HIS A 166 -9.58 -5.14 8.59
CA HIS A 166 -10.09 -4.55 9.84
C HIS A 166 -11.60 -4.30 9.83
N GLY A 167 -12.30 -4.55 8.71
CA GLY A 167 -13.75 -4.37 8.61
C GLY A 167 -14.22 -2.91 8.54
N TYR A 168 -13.29 -1.97 8.37
CA TYR A 168 -13.62 -0.56 8.17
C TYR A 168 -14.23 -0.33 6.80
N MET A 169 -15.33 0.42 6.75
CA MET A 169 -15.89 0.94 5.50
C MET A 169 -15.54 2.41 5.31
N ASN A 170 -15.73 3.23 6.35
CA ASN A 170 -15.29 4.62 6.36
C ASN A 170 -13.98 4.74 7.15
N TYR A 171 -12.92 5.21 6.49
CA TYR A 171 -11.60 5.39 7.08
C TYR A 171 -11.43 6.70 7.87
N LYS A 172 -12.41 7.59 7.91
CA LYS A 172 -12.30 8.84 8.70
C LYS A 172 -11.94 8.55 10.17
N GLY A 173 -10.80 9.11 10.60
CA GLY A 173 -10.27 8.92 11.97
C GLY A 173 -9.67 7.52 12.23
N LYS A 174 -9.53 6.67 11.21
CA LYS A 174 -8.89 5.36 11.29
C LYS A 174 -7.47 5.41 10.71
N ASP A 175 -6.67 4.42 11.08
CA ASP A 175 -5.35 4.22 10.50
C ASP A 175 -5.37 2.98 9.61
N VAL A 176 -4.66 3.06 8.49
CA VAL A 176 -4.51 1.95 7.56
C VAL A 176 -3.06 1.91 7.09
N ASP A 177 -2.42 0.78 7.33
CA ASP A 177 -1.10 0.49 6.78
C ASP A 177 -1.26 -0.12 5.38
N LEU A 178 -0.83 0.64 4.38
CA LEU A 178 -0.79 0.24 2.98
C LEU A 178 0.50 -0.55 2.75
N THR A 179 0.49 -1.80 3.22
CA THR A 179 1.53 -2.80 2.97
C THR A 179 0.94 -4.09 2.38
N GLN A 180 1.63 -4.70 1.40
CA GLN A 180 1.16 -5.94 0.77
C GLN A 180 1.43 -7.13 1.69
N GLN A 181 0.41 -7.94 1.94
CA GLN A 181 0.50 -9.17 2.73
C GLN A 181 -0.50 -10.19 2.19
N ASN A 182 -0.40 -11.46 2.61
CA ASN A 182 -1.24 -12.56 2.11
C ASN A 182 -2.75 -12.18 1.99
N ILE A 183 -3.31 -11.56 3.03
CA ILE A 183 -4.73 -11.20 3.10
C ILE A 183 -5.04 -9.72 2.81
N VAL A 184 -4.04 -8.94 2.40
CA VAL A 184 -4.18 -7.50 2.12
C VAL A 184 -3.65 -7.18 0.72
N ALA A 185 -4.50 -6.54 -0.08
CA ALA A 185 -4.14 -6.10 -1.42
C ALA A 185 -4.31 -4.58 -1.51
N VAL A 186 -3.20 -3.86 -1.42
CA VAL A 186 -3.20 -2.40 -1.36
C VAL A 186 -3.38 -1.80 -2.75
N VAL A 187 -4.25 -0.79 -2.82
CA VAL A 187 -4.35 0.12 -3.97
C VAL A 187 -4.36 1.54 -3.39
N PRO A 188 -3.33 2.38 -3.58
CA PRO A 188 -3.23 3.69 -2.95
C PRO A 188 -4.14 4.74 -3.61
N PHE A 189 -5.41 4.38 -3.82
CA PHE A 189 -6.47 5.24 -4.34
C PHE A 189 -7.53 5.48 -3.27
N LEU A 190 -7.68 6.74 -2.88
CA LEU A 190 -8.66 7.22 -1.91
C LEU A 190 -9.84 7.87 -2.62
N LEU A 191 -11.05 7.62 -2.14
CA LEU A 191 -12.27 8.30 -2.55
C LEU A 191 -12.88 9.02 -1.35
N SER A 192 -13.29 10.28 -1.56
CA SER A 192 -14.02 11.08 -0.57
C SER A 192 -15.48 11.26 -0.98
N ASN A 193 -16.37 11.29 0.02
CA ASN A 193 -17.77 11.71 -0.18
C ASN A 193 -17.93 13.21 -0.54
N LYS A 194 -16.83 13.96 -0.62
CA LYS A 194 -16.80 15.38 -1.03
C LYS A 194 -16.51 15.58 -2.52
N ASN A 195 -16.79 14.58 -3.36
CA ASN A 195 -16.70 14.64 -4.82
C ASN A 195 -15.25 14.77 -5.36
N TYR A 196 -14.32 14.07 -4.72
CA TYR A 196 -12.96 13.91 -5.23
C TYR A 196 -12.34 12.55 -4.83
N GLY A 197 -11.29 12.16 -5.53
CA GLY A 197 -10.38 11.08 -5.15
C GLY A 197 -8.92 11.51 -5.26
N ILE A 198 -8.04 10.75 -4.61
CA ILE A 198 -6.58 10.90 -4.65
C ILE A 198 -5.96 9.58 -5.05
N LEU A 199 -5.23 9.54 -6.17
CA LEU A 199 -4.24 8.48 -6.41
C LEU A 199 -2.90 8.94 -5.84
N TRP A 200 -2.40 8.24 -4.84
CA TRP A 200 -1.10 8.51 -4.24
C TRP A 200 -0.03 7.68 -4.97
N ASP A 201 0.84 8.32 -5.75
CA ASP A 201 1.79 7.65 -6.65
C ASP A 201 3.11 7.32 -5.93
N ASN A 202 3.05 6.35 -5.02
CA ASN A 202 4.21 5.86 -4.27
C ASN A 202 4.12 4.34 -4.06
N TYR A 203 5.26 3.64 -4.21
CA TYR A 203 5.33 2.17 -4.12
C TYR A 203 5.88 1.65 -2.79
N SER A 204 6.41 2.54 -1.94
CA SER A 204 6.86 2.15 -0.59
C SER A 204 5.66 1.96 0.32
N ILE A 205 5.89 1.33 1.48
CA ILE A 205 4.88 1.22 2.53
C ILE A 205 4.34 2.62 2.83
N THR A 206 3.02 2.72 2.78
CA THR A 206 2.31 3.98 2.98
C THR A 206 1.36 3.85 4.18
N LYS A 207 1.13 4.94 4.89
CA LYS A 207 0.18 5.01 6.00
C LYS A 207 -0.88 6.03 5.68
N PHE A 208 -2.14 5.64 5.81
CA PHE A 208 -3.28 6.55 5.92
C PHE A 208 -3.55 6.80 7.41
N GLY A 209 -3.74 8.06 7.79
CA GLY A 209 -3.98 8.45 9.19
C GLY A 209 -2.67 8.76 9.91
N ASP A 210 -2.43 8.09 11.04
CA ASP A 210 -1.24 8.30 11.87
C ASP A 210 0.06 7.98 11.11
N PRO A 211 1.02 8.92 11.03
CA PRO A 211 2.27 8.71 10.28
C PRO A 211 3.30 7.86 11.04
N ARG A 212 3.02 7.49 12.30
CA ARG A 212 3.97 6.79 13.19
C ARG A 212 3.81 5.27 13.08
N ASN A 213 4.89 4.58 13.41
CA ASN A 213 4.83 3.14 13.67
C ASN A 213 4.32 2.92 15.10
N TYR A 214 3.52 1.88 15.30
CA TYR A 214 3.10 1.49 16.65
C TYR A 214 4.31 1.14 17.51
N GLY A 215 4.35 1.70 18.72
CA GLY A 215 5.35 1.43 19.74
C GLY A 215 4.98 0.23 20.61
N GLN A 216 5.87 -0.15 21.53
CA GLN A 216 5.60 -1.22 22.49
C GLN A 216 4.74 -0.69 23.64
N ILE A 217 3.98 -1.57 24.29
CA ILE A 217 3.19 -1.18 25.48
C ILE A 217 4.05 -0.73 26.67
N SER A 218 5.38 -0.94 26.63
CA SER A 218 6.33 -0.41 27.62
C SER A 218 6.33 1.13 27.68
N ASP A 219 5.79 1.81 26.67
CA ASP A 219 5.62 3.26 26.65
C ASP A 219 4.46 3.72 27.56
N LEU A 220 3.64 2.79 28.05
CA LEU A 220 2.59 3.01 29.04
C LEU A 220 3.09 2.77 30.46
N ILE A 221 2.30 3.23 31.43
CA ILE A 221 2.47 2.84 32.83
C ILE A 221 1.82 1.48 33.01
N LEU A 222 2.63 0.45 33.24
CA LEU A 222 2.20 -0.94 33.41
C LEU A 222 2.27 -1.36 34.89
N GLN A 223 1.22 -2.01 35.36
CA GLN A 223 1.17 -2.70 36.65
C GLN A 223 0.81 -4.17 36.46
N ASP A 224 1.42 -5.03 37.27
CA ASP A 224 1.15 -6.46 37.28
C ASP A 224 -0.23 -6.77 37.89
N LYS A 225 -0.66 -8.03 37.91
CA LYS A 225 -1.98 -8.42 38.45
C LYS A 225 -2.13 -8.15 39.95
N GLU A 226 -1.02 -7.96 40.67
CA GLU A 226 -0.98 -7.57 42.09
C GLU A 226 -0.91 -6.04 42.29
N GLY A 227 -0.75 -5.26 41.22
CA GLY A 227 -0.67 -3.80 41.25
C GLY A 227 0.75 -3.22 41.37
N ASN A 228 1.81 -4.02 41.26
CA ASN A 228 3.18 -3.53 41.28
C ASN A 228 3.61 -3.01 39.91
N SER A 229 4.32 -1.88 39.87
CA SER A 229 4.80 -1.31 38.61
C SER A 229 5.89 -2.16 37.95
N GLY A 230 5.94 -2.16 36.62
CA GLY A 230 7.08 -2.67 35.84
C GLY A 230 6.70 -3.53 34.64
N GLY A 231 5.47 -4.00 34.55
CA GLY A 231 4.99 -4.82 33.44
C GLY A 231 3.69 -5.54 33.78
N LEU A 232 3.21 -6.37 32.87
CA LEU A 232 2.05 -7.26 33.07
C LEU A 232 2.52 -8.61 33.61
N THR A 233 1.67 -9.30 34.38
CA THR A 233 1.95 -10.68 34.78
C THR A 233 1.72 -11.64 33.62
N ALA A 234 2.78 -12.19 33.07
CA ALA A 234 2.74 -13.29 32.11
C ALA A 234 2.73 -14.63 32.85
N THR A 235 1.72 -15.47 32.62
CA THR A 235 1.61 -16.82 33.19
C THR A 235 1.55 -17.86 32.08
N TYR A 236 2.46 -18.82 32.13
CA TYR A 236 2.62 -19.87 31.13
C TYR A 236 2.11 -21.20 31.68
N TYR A 237 1.36 -21.93 30.86
CA TYR A 237 0.66 -23.14 31.27
C TYR A 237 0.96 -24.35 30.39
N VAL A 238 0.99 -25.53 31.01
CA VAL A 238 0.83 -26.83 30.35
C VAL A 238 -0.51 -27.42 30.81
N GLY A 239 -1.49 -27.44 29.92
CA GLY A 239 -2.89 -27.68 30.29
C GLY A 239 -3.38 -26.62 31.28
N ASN A 240 -3.61 -27.03 32.52
CA ASN A 240 -4.05 -26.16 33.61
C ASN A 240 -2.95 -25.88 34.65
N GLU A 241 -1.77 -26.49 34.53
CA GLU A 241 -0.68 -26.29 35.47
C GLU A 241 0.18 -25.10 35.05
N ILE A 242 0.51 -24.24 36.02
CA ILE A 242 1.44 -23.12 35.81
C ILE A 242 2.85 -23.69 35.81
N ILE A 243 3.58 -23.46 34.72
CA ILE A 243 4.98 -23.85 34.58
C ILE A 243 5.94 -22.68 34.82
N GLN A 244 5.50 -21.46 34.53
CA GLN A 244 6.29 -20.25 34.69
C GLN A 244 5.38 -19.04 34.89
N GLN A 245 5.81 -18.11 35.73
CA GLN A 245 5.20 -16.79 35.86
C GLN A 245 6.31 -15.74 35.88
N THR A 246 6.14 -14.66 35.12
CA THR A 246 7.12 -13.56 35.02
C THR A 246 6.39 -12.23 34.83
N ILE A 247 7.13 -11.13 34.96
CA ILE A 247 6.65 -9.78 34.63
C ILE A 247 7.22 -9.40 33.28
N GLU A 248 6.36 -8.97 32.35
CA GLU A 248 6.74 -8.58 30.99
C GLU A 248 6.30 -7.14 30.70
N ASP A 249 7.25 -6.31 30.28
CA ASP A 249 7.02 -4.93 29.88
C ASP A 249 6.58 -4.79 28.41
N ARG A 250 6.66 -5.90 27.65
CA ARG A 250 6.35 -5.99 26.23
C ARG A 250 5.73 -7.35 25.91
N ILE A 251 4.92 -7.41 24.86
CA ILE A 251 4.39 -8.66 24.31
C ILE A 251 4.71 -8.66 22.81
N ASN A 252 5.75 -9.39 22.39
CA ASN A 252 6.31 -9.26 21.04
C ASN A 252 6.81 -10.58 20.40
N TYR A 253 5.92 -11.56 20.32
CA TYR A 253 6.13 -12.85 19.65
C TYR A 253 5.68 -12.77 18.17
N GLN A 254 5.99 -11.67 17.48
CA GLN A 254 5.38 -11.34 16.18
C GLN A 254 6.01 -12.03 14.97
N TYR A 255 7.33 -12.22 14.97
CA TYR A 255 8.08 -12.78 13.84
C TYR A 255 9.05 -13.85 14.32
N LEU A 256 9.41 -14.78 13.42
CA LEU A 256 10.34 -15.87 13.72
C LEU A 256 11.71 -15.38 14.23
N GLU A 257 12.16 -14.23 13.72
CA GLU A 257 13.45 -13.62 14.05
C GLU A 257 13.34 -12.54 15.15
N THR A 258 12.24 -12.44 15.91
CA THR A 258 12.22 -11.54 17.08
C THR A 258 12.95 -12.15 18.27
N ASP A 259 13.70 -11.32 19.01
CA ASP A 259 14.43 -11.73 20.23
C ASP A 259 13.51 -12.39 21.29
N ASP A 260 12.23 -12.03 21.30
CA ASP A 260 11.26 -12.53 22.27
C ASP A 260 10.63 -13.86 21.84
N TYR A 261 10.59 -14.18 20.54
CA TYR A 261 9.98 -15.44 20.06
C TYR A 261 10.64 -16.67 20.69
N GLY A 262 11.98 -16.65 20.81
CA GLY A 262 12.74 -17.71 21.46
C GLY A 262 12.56 -17.82 22.98
N LYS A 263 11.88 -16.86 23.62
CA LYS A 263 11.61 -16.86 25.07
C LYS A 263 10.32 -17.59 25.44
N LEU A 264 9.44 -17.85 24.48
CA LEU A 264 8.22 -18.63 24.68
C LEU A 264 8.60 -20.06 25.09
N PRO A 265 8.24 -20.56 26.29
CA PRO A 265 8.53 -21.93 26.68
C PRO A 265 7.92 -22.92 25.68
N SER A 266 8.73 -23.83 25.16
CA SER A 266 8.36 -24.71 24.04
C SER A 266 7.15 -25.61 24.31
N GLU A 267 6.95 -25.97 25.57
CA GLU A 267 5.87 -26.80 26.08
C GLU A 267 4.61 -26.00 26.43
N ALA A 268 4.67 -24.65 26.42
CA ALA A 268 3.54 -23.81 26.81
C ALA A 268 2.36 -24.02 25.85
N THR A 269 1.28 -24.57 26.39
CA THR A 269 0.02 -24.79 25.68
C THR A 269 -0.91 -23.58 25.77
N LYS A 270 -0.69 -22.69 26.74
CA LYS A 270 -1.44 -21.45 26.93
C LYS A 270 -0.58 -20.42 27.65
N VAL A 271 -0.77 -19.15 27.30
CA VAL A 271 -0.17 -18.00 27.97
C VAL A 271 -1.27 -16.99 28.31
N THR A 272 -1.17 -16.36 29.48
CA THR A 272 -2.02 -15.22 29.83
C THR A 272 -1.19 -14.04 30.26
N TRP A 273 -1.56 -12.83 29.83
CA TRP A 273 -1.03 -11.57 30.36
C TRP A 273 -2.14 -10.85 31.10
N GLU A 274 -1.90 -10.50 32.37
CA GLU A 274 -2.87 -9.86 33.26
C GLU A 274 -2.23 -8.70 34.00
N GLY A 275 -2.93 -7.57 34.08
CA GLY A 275 -2.45 -6.40 34.82
C GLY A 275 -3.26 -5.15 34.50
N ARG A 276 -2.65 -3.99 34.69
CA ARG A 276 -3.27 -2.69 34.42
C ARG A 276 -2.39 -1.80 33.57
N ILE A 277 -3.03 -0.96 32.79
CA ILE A 277 -2.38 0.04 31.94
C ILE A 277 -2.89 1.44 32.29
N SER A 278 -2.00 2.44 32.19
CA SER A 278 -2.32 3.87 32.33
C SER A 278 -1.36 4.70 31.46
N SER A 279 -1.66 5.98 31.24
CA SER A 279 -0.78 6.90 30.50
C SER A 279 -0.80 8.29 31.13
N GLU A 280 0.36 8.97 31.08
CA GLU A 280 0.46 10.40 31.39
C GLU A 280 -0.09 11.30 30.25
N VAL A 281 -0.37 10.71 29.08
CA VAL A 281 -1.00 11.40 27.97
C VAL A 281 -2.49 11.11 28.03
N ALA A 282 -3.31 12.17 28.04
CA ALA A 282 -4.76 12.01 28.02
C ALA A 282 -5.28 11.87 26.59
N GLY A 283 -6.31 11.04 26.42
CA GLY A 283 -7.11 10.96 25.21
C GLY A 283 -7.22 9.54 24.65
N LYS A 284 -7.64 9.44 23.40
CA LYS A 284 -7.88 8.15 22.75
C LYS A 284 -6.59 7.51 22.24
N HIS A 285 -6.08 6.54 22.98
CA HIS A 285 -4.95 5.71 22.57
C HIS A 285 -5.40 4.62 21.62
N LYS A 286 -4.52 4.25 20.70
CA LYS A 286 -4.75 3.20 19.71
C LYS A 286 -3.87 2.01 20.02
N PHE A 287 -4.43 0.82 19.95
CA PHE A 287 -3.74 -0.44 20.19
C PHE A 287 -3.90 -1.36 19.00
N LEU A 288 -2.90 -2.23 18.79
CA LEU A 288 -2.92 -3.22 17.74
C LEU A 288 -2.50 -4.57 18.32
N LEU A 289 -3.47 -5.50 18.42
CA LEU A 289 -3.20 -6.89 18.79
C LEU A 289 -2.98 -7.72 17.52
N TYR A 290 -1.73 -8.00 17.18
CA TYR A 290 -1.37 -8.93 16.11
C TYR A 290 -1.41 -10.34 16.67
N ALA A 291 -2.18 -11.25 16.05
CA ALA A 291 -2.28 -12.61 16.56
C ALA A 291 -2.70 -13.63 15.50
N SER A 292 -2.23 -14.87 15.71
CA SER A 292 -2.80 -16.10 15.15
C SER A 292 -3.15 -17.08 16.27
N SER A 293 -3.64 -18.25 15.88
CA SER A 293 -4.15 -19.29 16.79
C SER A 293 -5.30 -18.75 17.63
N TYR A 294 -5.69 -19.41 18.72
CA TYR A 294 -6.79 -18.91 19.55
C TYR A 294 -6.29 -17.82 20.48
N PHE A 295 -6.94 -16.66 20.45
CA PHE A 295 -6.64 -15.58 21.37
C PHE A 295 -7.90 -14.86 21.83
N LYS A 296 -7.82 -14.35 23.05
CA LYS A 296 -8.86 -13.52 23.66
C LYS A 296 -8.25 -12.28 24.29
N LEU A 297 -9.00 -11.17 24.24
CA LEU A 297 -8.63 -9.90 24.84
C LEU A 297 -9.80 -9.36 25.64
N TRP A 298 -9.54 -8.93 26.87
CA TRP A 298 -10.45 -8.18 27.70
C TRP A 298 -9.83 -6.85 28.13
N VAL A 299 -10.68 -5.83 28.19
CA VAL A 299 -10.37 -4.52 28.79
C VAL A 299 -11.48 -4.20 29.78
N ASP A 300 -11.13 -3.88 31.03
CA ASP A 300 -12.07 -3.59 32.13
C ASP A 300 -13.14 -4.69 32.32
N GLY A 301 -12.75 -5.94 32.08
CA GLY A 301 -13.63 -7.11 32.18
C GLY A 301 -14.53 -7.35 30.97
N GLU A 302 -14.59 -6.44 30.00
CA GLU A 302 -15.33 -6.62 28.75
C GLU A 302 -14.51 -7.40 27.72
N LEU A 303 -15.08 -8.48 27.18
CA LEU A 303 -14.46 -9.30 26.13
C LEU A 303 -14.52 -8.55 24.78
N LEU A 304 -13.37 -8.11 24.30
CA LEU A 304 -13.26 -7.39 23.02
C LEU A 304 -13.01 -8.33 21.85
N PHE A 305 -12.11 -9.31 22.02
CA PHE A 305 -11.78 -10.29 20.99
C PHE A 305 -11.90 -11.70 21.52
N ASP A 306 -12.51 -12.58 20.73
CA ASP A 306 -12.48 -14.03 20.85
C ASP A 306 -12.36 -14.57 19.43
N LYS A 307 -11.12 -14.78 18.98
CA LYS A 307 -10.80 -14.96 17.57
C LYS A 307 -9.79 -16.09 17.38
N TRP A 308 -9.79 -16.62 16.16
CA TRP A 308 -8.84 -17.61 15.71
C TRP A 308 -8.37 -17.32 14.29
N ARG A 309 -7.08 -17.59 14.03
CA ARG A 309 -6.52 -17.70 12.68
C ARG A 309 -5.56 -18.88 12.63
N GLN A 310 -5.37 -19.43 11.45
CA GLN A 310 -4.31 -20.41 11.23
C GLN A 310 -2.96 -19.83 11.68
N ASN A 311 -2.16 -20.64 12.40
CA ASN A 311 -0.92 -20.21 13.05
C ASN A 311 0.06 -19.46 12.13
N TRP A 312 0.23 -19.90 10.89
CA TRP A 312 1.15 -19.29 9.93
C TRP A 312 0.61 -18.03 9.22
N ASN A 313 -0.64 -17.61 9.47
CA ASN A 313 -1.25 -16.42 8.87
C ASN A 313 -1.88 -15.48 9.92
N PRO A 314 -1.07 -14.97 10.87
CA PRO A 314 -1.52 -13.98 11.85
C PRO A 314 -2.01 -12.69 11.21
N TRP A 315 -2.83 -11.93 11.95
CA TRP A 315 -3.26 -10.60 11.52
C TRP A 315 -3.52 -9.67 12.70
N SER A 316 -3.52 -8.37 12.41
CA SER A 316 -3.75 -7.31 13.38
C SER A 316 -5.22 -7.05 13.69
N ASN A 317 -5.49 -6.74 14.96
CA ASN A 317 -6.82 -6.47 15.51
C ASN A 317 -6.76 -5.13 16.26
N PRO A 318 -7.16 -4.03 15.61
CA PRO A 318 -7.10 -2.70 16.21
C PRO A 318 -8.22 -2.49 17.23
N PHE A 319 -7.91 -1.78 18.32
CA PHE A 319 -8.87 -1.29 19.30
C PHE A 319 -8.38 0.02 19.93
N GLU A 320 -9.26 0.72 20.64
CA GLU A 320 -8.97 2.05 21.20
C GLU A 320 -9.37 2.07 22.67
N ILE A 321 -8.59 2.76 23.51
CA ILE A 321 -8.92 3.03 24.92
C ILE A 321 -8.71 4.52 25.17
N ASP A 322 -9.69 5.17 25.82
CA ASP A 322 -9.54 6.54 26.31
C ASP A 322 -8.81 6.51 27.65
N LEU A 323 -7.52 6.84 27.66
CA LEU A 323 -6.70 6.84 28.89
C LEU A 323 -6.60 8.25 29.45
N LYS A 324 -6.51 8.33 30.78
CA LYS A 324 -6.29 9.59 31.51
C LYS A 324 -5.17 9.43 32.54
N PRO A 325 -4.40 10.49 32.80
CA PRO A 325 -3.39 10.49 33.84
C PRO A 325 -3.95 10.04 35.19
N GLY A 326 -3.35 9.00 35.76
CA GLY A 326 -3.74 8.42 37.05
C GLY A 326 -4.96 7.49 37.03
N GLU A 327 -5.63 7.31 35.89
CA GLU A 327 -6.68 6.31 35.69
C GLU A 327 -6.06 5.01 35.16
N HIS A 328 -6.40 3.87 35.76
CA HIS A 328 -5.90 2.56 35.37
C HIS A 328 -7.03 1.71 34.77
N HIS A 329 -6.74 1.05 33.67
CA HIS A 329 -7.63 0.09 33.01
C HIS A 329 -7.10 -1.32 33.18
N ASP A 330 -7.97 -2.27 33.51
CA ASP A 330 -7.60 -3.68 33.61
C ASP A 330 -7.42 -4.25 32.19
N LEU A 331 -6.32 -4.95 31.94
CA LEU A 331 -6.01 -5.59 30.68
C LEU A 331 -5.76 -7.09 30.90
N LYS A 332 -6.44 -7.92 30.11
CA LYS A 332 -6.19 -9.36 30.08
C LYS A 332 -6.10 -9.89 28.66
N ILE A 333 -5.07 -10.67 28.38
CA ILE A 333 -4.93 -11.44 27.14
C ILE A 333 -4.80 -12.92 27.50
N GLU A 334 -5.48 -13.77 26.75
CA GLU A 334 -5.27 -15.22 26.75
C GLU A 334 -4.90 -15.67 25.35
N TRP A 335 -3.90 -16.54 25.24
CA TRP A 335 -3.42 -17.06 23.97
C TRP A 335 -3.09 -18.55 24.08
N ILE A 336 -3.55 -19.32 23.10
CA ILE A 336 -3.18 -20.73 22.91
C ILE A 336 -2.27 -20.76 21.68
N PRO A 337 -0.93 -20.83 21.85
CA PRO A 337 0.00 -20.50 20.78
C PRO A 337 -0.08 -21.39 19.56
N GLU A 338 -0.11 -22.72 19.71
CA GLU A 338 -0.11 -23.70 18.60
C GLU A 338 0.92 -23.39 17.48
N GLY A 339 2.10 -22.87 17.87
CA GLY A 339 3.16 -22.46 16.94
C GLY A 339 2.86 -21.17 16.15
N GLY A 340 1.93 -20.36 16.64
CA GLY A 340 1.55 -19.07 16.06
C GLY A 340 2.31 -17.88 16.63
N TYR A 341 1.79 -16.68 16.35
CA TYR A 341 2.41 -15.40 16.66
C TYR A 341 1.46 -14.52 17.47
N LEU A 342 2.01 -13.67 18.36
CA LEU A 342 1.24 -12.66 19.08
C LEU A 342 2.09 -11.44 19.45
N SER A 343 1.59 -10.23 19.19
CA SER A 343 2.14 -8.99 19.76
C SER A 343 1.07 -7.97 20.09
N LEU A 344 1.34 -7.14 21.10
CA LEU A 344 0.52 -5.98 21.43
C LEU A 344 1.35 -4.71 21.32
N THR A 345 0.92 -3.80 20.46
CA THR A 345 1.58 -2.51 20.23
C THR A 345 0.59 -1.36 20.40
N HIS A 346 1.11 -0.14 20.53
CA HIS A 346 0.37 1.02 21.01
C HIS A 346 0.83 2.35 20.37
N LEU A 347 -0.11 3.30 20.27
CA LEU A 347 0.14 4.70 19.94
C LEU A 347 -0.58 5.64 20.90
N ASN A 348 0.13 6.69 21.32
CA ASN A 348 -0.46 7.86 21.97
C ASN A 348 -1.40 8.62 21.02
N PRO A 349 -2.39 9.36 21.53
CA PRO A 349 -3.20 10.27 20.70
C PRO A 349 -2.30 11.21 19.89
N LEU A 350 -2.72 11.53 18.67
CA LEU A 350 -2.13 12.64 17.91
C LEU A 350 -2.48 13.99 18.57
N PRO A 351 -1.73 15.06 18.28
CA PRO A 351 -2.17 16.42 18.58
C PRO A 351 -3.58 16.67 18.05
N GLU A 352 -4.42 17.40 18.80
CA GLU A 352 -5.84 17.62 18.49
C GLU A 352 -6.08 18.11 17.05
N GLN A 353 -5.20 18.99 16.56
CA GLN A 353 -5.28 19.57 15.21
C GLN A 353 -5.05 18.53 14.10
N GLU A 354 -4.34 17.44 14.38
CA GLU A 354 -4.02 16.39 13.41
C GLU A 354 -5.00 15.21 13.44
N GLN A 355 -5.72 15.00 14.56
CA GLN A 355 -6.57 13.81 14.75
C GLN A 355 -7.65 13.62 13.68
N ASN A 356 -8.14 14.71 13.11
CA ASN A 356 -9.19 14.68 12.09
C ASN A 356 -8.68 14.95 10.68
N GLN A 357 -7.39 15.19 10.47
CA GLN A 357 -6.85 15.50 9.14
C GLN A 357 -6.78 14.24 8.27
N LEU A 358 -6.78 14.46 6.95
CA LEU A 358 -6.38 13.43 6.00
C LEU A 358 -4.85 13.46 5.89
N SER A 359 -4.19 12.35 6.20
CA SER A 359 -2.73 12.24 6.19
C SER A 359 -2.33 10.98 5.41
N LEU A 360 -1.43 11.15 4.44
CA LEU A 360 -0.79 10.08 3.68
C LEU A 360 0.71 10.19 3.88
N THR A 361 1.35 9.13 4.37
CA THR A 361 2.79 9.09 4.67
C THR A 361 3.44 7.88 4.02
N SER A 362 4.44 8.07 3.17
CA SER A 362 5.24 7.00 2.58
C SER A 362 6.62 6.95 3.21
N GLU A 363 7.12 5.74 3.45
CA GLU A 363 8.43 5.52 4.05
C GLU A 363 9.58 6.00 3.15
N SER A 364 9.40 5.94 1.84
CA SER A 364 10.43 6.34 0.88
C SER A 364 9.89 6.83 -0.46
N GLY A 365 10.46 7.90 -0.99
CA GLY A 365 10.22 8.40 -2.34
C GLY A 365 11.10 9.59 -2.67
N TYR A 366 11.17 9.96 -3.95
CA TYR A 366 11.97 11.12 -4.39
C TYR A 366 11.26 12.45 -4.16
N GLU A 367 9.93 12.44 -4.25
CA GLU A 367 9.05 13.62 -4.20
C GLU A 367 7.63 13.17 -3.85
N ILE A 368 6.82 14.09 -3.30
CA ILE A 368 5.38 13.85 -3.14
C ILE A 368 4.77 13.88 -4.55
N ASP A 369 4.03 12.84 -4.92
CA ASP A 369 3.37 12.75 -6.23
C ASP A 369 1.98 12.15 -6.06
N TYR A 370 0.95 12.91 -6.43
CA TYR A 370 -0.43 12.45 -6.36
C TYR A 370 -1.30 13.03 -7.47
N TYR A 371 -2.39 12.34 -7.78
CA TYR A 371 -3.41 12.82 -8.72
C TYR A 371 -4.66 13.16 -7.94
N PHE A 372 -5.07 14.42 -7.98
CA PHE A 372 -6.41 14.85 -7.60
C PHE A 372 -7.38 14.57 -8.74
N ILE A 373 -8.49 13.90 -8.46
CA ILE A 373 -9.51 13.54 -9.44
C ILE A 373 -10.87 14.04 -8.94
N HIS A 374 -11.49 14.97 -9.66
CA HIS A 374 -12.85 15.44 -9.37
C HIS A 374 -13.92 14.63 -10.12
N GLY A 375 -15.06 14.38 -9.47
CA GLY A 375 -16.23 13.80 -10.11
C GLY A 375 -17.51 14.08 -9.30
N GLU A 376 -18.62 14.30 -9.99
CA GLU A 376 -19.91 14.62 -9.33
C GLU A 376 -20.50 13.40 -8.60
N THR A 377 -20.05 12.21 -8.96
CA THR A 377 -20.41 10.91 -8.36
C THR A 377 -19.17 10.06 -8.12
N ALA A 378 -19.29 9.02 -7.29
CA ALA A 378 -18.24 8.04 -7.09
C ALA A 378 -17.80 7.37 -8.40
N ASP A 379 -18.74 7.07 -9.31
CA ASP A 379 -18.44 6.47 -10.61
C ASP A 379 -17.60 7.40 -11.51
N GLU A 380 -17.84 8.71 -11.47
CA GLU A 380 -17.01 9.68 -12.20
C GLU A 380 -15.59 9.74 -11.64
N ILE A 381 -15.43 9.68 -10.32
CA ILE A 381 -14.12 9.63 -9.66
C ILE A 381 -13.37 8.35 -10.08
N ILE A 382 -14.05 7.20 -10.07
CA ILE A 382 -13.48 5.93 -10.54
C ILE A 382 -13.17 5.99 -12.04
N SER A 383 -14.00 6.64 -12.86
CA SER A 383 -13.71 6.85 -14.27
C SER A 383 -12.41 7.64 -14.48
N GLY A 384 -12.17 8.68 -13.67
CA GLY A 384 -10.93 9.44 -13.68
C GLY A 384 -9.73 8.59 -13.25
N TYR A 385 -9.88 7.77 -12.21
CA TYR A 385 -8.85 6.78 -11.83
C TYR A 385 -8.51 5.86 -13.01
N ARG A 386 -9.51 5.32 -13.73
CA ARG A 386 -9.29 4.46 -14.91
C ARG A 386 -8.72 5.19 -16.13
N GLN A 387 -8.85 6.51 -16.21
CA GLN A 387 -8.15 7.31 -17.23
C GLN A 387 -6.66 7.42 -16.90
N VAL A 388 -6.34 7.59 -15.62
CA VAL A 388 -4.96 7.71 -15.14
C VAL A 388 -4.23 6.36 -15.15
N THR A 389 -4.88 5.28 -14.71
CA THR A 389 -4.23 3.97 -14.49
C THR A 389 -4.57 2.92 -15.55
N GLY A 390 -5.42 3.24 -16.51
CA GLY A 390 -5.85 2.33 -17.57
C GLY A 390 -7.24 1.71 -17.34
N LYS A 391 -7.86 1.31 -18.46
CA LYS A 391 -9.19 0.69 -18.47
C LYS A 391 -9.13 -0.72 -17.87
N SER A 392 -10.19 -1.10 -17.17
CA SER A 392 -10.43 -2.51 -16.81
C SER A 392 -10.95 -3.23 -18.07
N PRO A 393 -10.20 -4.19 -18.64
CA PRO A 393 -10.66 -4.95 -19.79
C PRO A 393 -11.88 -5.79 -19.41
N ILE A 394 -12.75 -6.08 -20.38
CA ILE A 394 -13.82 -7.06 -20.19
C ILE A 394 -13.16 -8.43 -20.02
N LEU A 395 -13.46 -9.11 -18.91
CA LEU A 395 -13.00 -10.48 -18.71
C LEU A 395 -13.75 -11.44 -19.65
N PRO A 396 -13.15 -12.58 -20.03
CA PRO A 396 -13.87 -13.62 -20.75
C PRO A 396 -15.19 -13.98 -20.05
N LYS A 397 -16.25 -14.24 -20.81
CA LYS A 397 -17.59 -14.44 -20.26
C LYS A 397 -17.65 -15.53 -19.18
N TRP A 398 -16.92 -16.63 -19.38
CA TRP A 398 -16.83 -17.75 -18.43
C TRP A 398 -16.24 -17.37 -17.08
N ALA A 399 -15.47 -16.29 -16.99
CA ALA A 399 -14.88 -15.84 -15.72
C ALA A 399 -15.93 -15.34 -14.72
N TYR A 400 -17.12 -14.96 -15.20
CA TYR A 400 -18.27 -14.60 -14.37
C TYR A 400 -19.15 -15.80 -13.99
N GLY A 401 -18.85 -16.98 -14.52
CA GLY A 401 -19.49 -18.24 -14.16
C GLY A 401 -18.99 -18.80 -12.82
N PHE A 402 -19.44 -19.99 -12.45
CA PHE A 402 -19.03 -20.61 -11.19
C PHE A 402 -17.62 -21.23 -11.30
N TRP A 403 -16.80 -21.00 -10.28
CA TRP A 403 -15.44 -21.50 -10.14
C TRP A 403 -15.37 -22.54 -9.01
N GLN A 404 -14.99 -23.76 -9.34
CA GLN A 404 -14.62 -24.75 -8.34
C GLN A 404 -13.09 -24.81 -8.21
N SER A 405 -12.61 -24.66 -6.98
CA SER A 405 -11.19 -24.80 -6.62
C SER A 405 -11.03 -25.70 -5.39
N ARG A 406 -9.81 -26.15 -5.13
CA ARG A 406 -9.41 -26.86 -3.92
C ARG A 406 -7.93 -26.61 -3.70
N GLU A 407 -7.52 -26.47 -2.44
CA GLU A 407 -6.14 -26.69 -1.99
C GLU A 407 -6.07 -28.15 -1.48
N ARG A 408 -5.62 -29.13 -2.27
CA ARG A 408 -5.36 -29.11 -3.72
C ARG A 408 -5.91 -30.37 -4.39
N TYR A 409 -6.24 -30.30 -5.68
CA TYR A 409 -6.44 -31.51 -6.48
C TYR A 409 -5.09 -32.20 -6.69
N LYS A 410 -4.98 -33.47 -6.33
CA LYS A 410 -3.70 -34.18 -6.26
C LYS A 410 -3.36 -34.93 -7.54
N THR A 411 -4.36 -35.26 -8.34
CA THR A 411 -4.24 -36.06 -9.56
C THR A 411 -5.19 -35.56 -10.65
N GLN A 412 -4.88 -35.90 -11.91
CA GLN A 412 -5.74 -35.64 -13.07
C GLN A 412 -7.16 -36.19 -12.89
N ASN A 413 -7.29 -37.44 -12.43
CA ASN A 413 -8.61 -38.06 -12.25
C ASN A 413 -9.44 -37.37 -11.16
N GLU A 414 -8.82 -36.97 -10.05
CA GLU A 414 -9.53 -36.26 -8.98
C GLU A 414 -10.15 -34.95 -9.50
N LEU A 415 -9.42 -34.21 -10.34
CA LEU A 415 -9.89 -32.97 -10.95
C LEU A 415 -11.05 -33.23 -11.93
N LEU A 416 -10.89 -34.19 -12.85
CA LEU A 416 -11.92 -34.55 -13.84
C LEU A 416 -13.19 -35.09 -13.18
N ASP A 417 -13.05 -35.98 -12.19
CA ASP A 417 -14.18 -36.61 -11.50
C ASP A 417 -15.06 -35.58 -10.77
N VAL A 418 -14.47 -34.49 -10.27
CA VAL A 418 -15.23 -33.37 -9.70
C VAL A 418 -16.07 -32.70 -10.76
N VAL A 419 -15.49 -32.33 -11.90
CA VAL A 419 -16.22 -31.66 -12.99
C VAL A 419 -17.31 -32.56 -13.57
N ARG A 420 -17.02 -33.84 -13.80
CA ARG A 420 -18.00 -34.86 -14.19
C ARG A 420 -19.15 -34.93 -13.18
N THR A 421 -18.85 -34.92 -11.88
CA THR A 421 -19.89 -34.92 -10.83
C THR A 421 -20.79 -33.67 -10.90
N PHE A 422 -20.24 -32.48 -11.17
CA PHE A 422 -21.06 -31.28 -11.37
C PHE A 422 -21.99 -31.44 -12.58
N ARG A 423 -21.48 -31.98 -13.69
CA ARG A 423 -22.26 -32.25 -14.91
C ARG A 423 -23.34 -33.30 -14.68
N ASP A 424 -23.01 -34.43 -14.06
CA ASP A 424 -23.95 -35.51 -13.72
C ASP A 424 -25.07 -35.05 -12.80
N LYS A 425 -24.79 -34.07 -11.92
CA LYS A 425 -25.77 -33.48 -10.99
C LYS A 425 -26.50 -32.28 -11.57
N GLU A 426 -26.24 -31.90 -12.82
CA GLU A 426 -26.80 -30.72 -13.48
C GLU A 426 -26.56 -29.42 -12.69
N ILE A 427 -25.42 -29.32 -12.00
CA ILE A 427 -25.00 -28.10 -11.28
C ILE A 427 -24.12 -27.27 -12.23
N PRO A 428 -24.48 -26.02 -12.54
CA PRO A 428 -23.67 -25.17 -13.41
C PRO A 428 -22.26 -24.94 -12.88
N ILE A 429 -21.27 -25.10 -13.75
CA ILE A 429 -19.85 -24.80 -13.51
C ILE A 429 -19.23 -24.38 -14.84
N ASP A 430 -18.40 -23.35 -14.81
CA ASP A 430 -17.65 -22.86 -15.98
C ASP A 430 -16.15 -23.09 -15.83
N ASN A 431 -15.63 -23.18 -14.59
CA ASN A 431 -14.20 -23.18 -14.33
C ASN A 431 -13.78 -24.17 -13.24
N ILE A 432 -12.69 -24.87 -13.47
CA ILE A 432 -11.98 -25.70 -12.48
C ILE A 432 -10.56 -25.15 -12.28
N VAL A 433 -10.01 -25.27 -11.07
CA VAL A 433 -8.70 -24.72 -10.73
C VAL A 433 -7.75 -25.83 -10.27
N LEU A 434 -6.60 -25.97 -10.93
CA LEU A 434 -5.48 -26.79 -10.49
C LEU A 434 -4.54 -25.95 -9.63
N ASP A 435 -4.59 -26.19 -8.32
CA ASP A 435 -3.74 -25.51 -7.34
C ASP A 435 -2.29 -26.05 -7.34
N TRP A 436 -1.43 -25.51 -6.47
CA TRP A 436 0.00 -25.73 -6.35
C TRP A 436 0.41 -27.21 -6.24
N PHE A 437 1.73 -27.46 -6.37
CA PHE A 437 2.35 -28.77 -6.17
C PHE A 437 1.87 -29.85 -7.15
N TYR A 438 1.58 -29.46 -8.40
CA TYR A 438 1.41 -30.38 -9.53
C TYR A 438 2.73 -30.89 -10.11
N TRP A 439 3.84 -30.23 -9.81
CA TRP A 439 5.20 -30.57 -10.25
C TRP A 439 5.87 -31.69 -9.44
N PRO A 440 6.98 -32.29 -9.93
CA PRO A 440 7.83 -33.17 -9.12
C PRO A 440 8.34 -32.44 -7.87
N GLU A 441 8.37 -33.11 -6.71
CA GLU A 441 8.54 -32.47 -5.40
C GLU A 441 9.72 -31.48 -5.33
N ASP A 442 10.85 -31.83 -5.94
CA ASP A 442 12.11 -31.09 -5.90
C ASP A 442 12.30 -30.11 -7.09
N GLN A 443 11.22 -29.78 -7.82
CA GLN A 443 11.28 -28.97 -9.04
C GLN A 443 10.29 -27.80 -9.07
N TRP A 444 10.01 -27.13 -7.94
CA TRP A 444 9.19 -25.92 -7.97
C TRP A 444 9.81 -24.86 -8.90
N GLY A 445 9.04 -24.42 -9.90
CA GLY A 445 9.45 -23.44 -10.90
C GLY A 445 9.84 -24.06 -12.25
N SER A 446 9.85 -25.39 -12.39
CA SER A 446 10.01 -26.04 -13.70
C SER A 446 8.75 -25.98 -14.58
N HIS A 447 7.59 -25.73 -13.97
CA HIS A 447 6.27 -25.76 -14.63
C HIS A 447 5.87 -27.12 -15.23
N GLU A 448 6.62 -28.19 -14.91
CA GLU A 448 6.30 -29.56 -15.31
C GLU A 448 5.15 -30.14 -14.48
N LEU A 449 4.33 -30.99 -15.08
CA LEU A 449 3.32 -31.78 -14.37
C LEU A 449 3.89 -33.17 -14.06
N GLU A 450 3.83 -33.56 -12.77
CA GLU A 450 4.32 -34.85 -12.29
C GLU A 450 3.54 -36.01 -12.93
N THR A 451 4.19 -36.69 -13.87
CA THR A 451 3.57 -37.75 -14.71
C THR A 451 2.91 -38.88 -13.93
N SER A 452 3.39 -39.21 -12.72
CA SER A 452 2.74 -40.22 -11.86
C SER A 452 1.36 -39.80 -11.34
N ARG A 453 1.06 -38.50 -11.35
CA ARG A 453 -0.21 -37.90 -10.87
C ARG A 453 -1.04 -37.29 -11.99
N PHE A 454 -0.37 -36.79 -13.03
CA PHE A 454 -0.93 -36.17 -14.22
C PHE A 454 -0.34 -36.83 -15.47
N PRO A 455 -0.74 -38.09 -15.76
CA PRO A 455 -0.12 -38.88 -16.82
C PRO A 455 -0.45 -38.41 -18.25
N ASP A 456 -1.55 -37.68 -18.44
CA ASP A 456 -1.97 -37.14 -19.74
C ASP A 456 -2.61 -35.74 -19.58
N PRO A 457 -1.80 -34.69 -19.35
CA PRO A 457 -2.31 -33.32 -19.19
C PRO A 457 -3.08 -32.81 -20.41
N GLU A 458 -2.62 -33.12 -21.62
CA GLU A 458 -3.31 -32.73 -22.86
C GLU A 458 -4.68 -33.40 -22.96
N GLY A 459 -4.79 -34.69 -22.63
CA GLY A 459 -6.06 -35.39 -22.55
C GLY A 459 -6.99 -34.84 -21.48
N MET A 460 -6.45 -34.45 -20.32
CA MET A 460 -7.22 -33.79 -19.27
C MET A 460 -7.85 -32.48 -19.77
N ILE A 461 -7.06 -31.61 -20.38
CA ILE A 461 -7.52 -30.32 -20.89
C ILE A 461 -8.52 -30.51 -22.03
N ARG A 462 -8.23 -31.42 -22.96
CA ARG A 462 -9.14 -31.75 -24.05
C ARG A 462 -10.50 -32.24 -23.56
N GLU A 463 -10.54 -33.15 -22.57
CA GLU A 463 -11.81 -33.60 -21.98
C GLU A 463 -12.57 -32.45 -21.31
N LEU A 464 -11.87 -31.58 -20.56
CA LEU A 464 -12.48 -30.41 -19.93
C LEU A 464 -13.15 -29.50 -20.96
N HIS A 465 -12.46 -29.21 -22.07
CA HIS A 465 -12.93 -28.32 -23.11
C HIS A 465 -14.03 -28.94 -24.00
N GLU A 466 -13.80 -30.14 -24.52
CA GLU A 466 -14.63 -30.77 -25.56
C GLU A 466 -15.85 -31.49 -24.96
N ASP A 467 -15.66 -32.26 -23.89
CA ASP A 467 -16.70 -33.13 -23.33
C ASP A 467 -17.43 -32.48 -22.16
N LEU A 468 -16.72 -31.68 -21.36
CA LEU A 468 -17.25 -31.10 -20.13
C LEU A 468 -17.53 -29.60 -20.23
N ASN A 469 -17.20 -28.93 -21.34
CA ASN A 469 -17.38 -27.50 -21.55
C ASN A 469 -16.96 -26.65 -20.33
N THR A 470 -15.76 -26.87 -19.82
CA THR A 470 -15.22 -26.27 -18.59
C THR A 470 -13.82 -25.74 -18.85
N ASN A 471 -13.52 -24.51 -18.42
CA ASN A 471 -12.20 -23.89 -18.53
C ASN A 471 -11.33 -24.30 -17.32
N ILE A 472 -10.01 -24.28 -17.48
CA ILE A 472 -9.06 -24.60 -16.42
C ILE A 472 -8.09 -23.46 -16.15
N MET A 473 -7.98 -23.12 -14.86
CA MET A 473 -6.95 -22.22 -14.34
C MET A 473 -5.88 -23.02 -13.59
N ILE A 474 -4.63 -22.60 -13.71
CA ILE A 474 -3.50 -23.25 -13.01
C ILE A 474 -2.75 -22.27 -12.11
N SER A 475 -2.35 -22.73 -10.93
CA SER A 475 -1.48 -22.00 -10.00
C SER A 475 -0.07 -21.83 -10.58
N VAL A 476 0.42 -20.59 -10.53
CA VAL A 476 1.78 -20.24 -10.90
C VAL A 476 2.30 -19.26 -9.87
N TRP A 477 3.49 -19.54 -9.34
CA TRP A 477 4.13 -18.71 -8.35
C TRP A 477 5.34 -18.02 -9.00
N PRO A 478 5.72 -16.82 -8.55
CA PRO A 478 7.00 -16.19 -8.91
C PRO A 478 8.24 -16.90 -8.29
N LYS A 479 8.08 -18.13 -7.79
CA LYS A 479 9.03 -18.88 -6.96
C LYS A 479 9.78 -19.96 -7.74
N TYR A 480 11.08 -20.10 -7.44
CA TYR A 480 12.00 -21.03 -8.07
C TYR A 480 12.86 -21.78 -7.06
N TYR A 481 13.03 -23.08 -7.27
CA TYR A 481 14.07 -23.88 -6.61
C TYR A 481 15.40 -23.80 -7.38
N PRO A 482 16.53 -23.61 -6.67
CA PRO A 482 17.86 -23.80 -7.23
C PRO A 482 18.00 -25.21 -7.79
N GLY A 483 18.52 -25.32 -9.01
CA GLY A 483 18.74 -26.60 -9.70
C GLY A 483 17.71 -26.93 -10.77
N THR A 484 16.59 -26.20 -10.85
CA THR A 484 15.72 -26.22 -12.04
C THR A 484 16.39 -25.51 -13.22
N GLU A 485 15.99 -25.85 -14.45
CA GLU A 485 16.49 -25.18 -15.65
C GLU A 485 16.10 -23.71 -15.69
N HIS A 486 14.81 -23.41 -15.47
CA HIS A 486 14.29 -22.05 -15.40
C HIS A 486 15.00 -21.18 -14.36
N TYR A 487 15.32 -21.73 -13.18
CA TYR A 487 16.14 -21.01 -12.20
C TYR A 487 17.50 -20.61 -12.80
N ARG A 488 18.20 -21.54 -13.48
CA ARG A 488 19.53 -21.27 -14.05
C ARG A 488 19.48 -20.19 -15.13
N GLU A 489 18.44 -20.19 -15.95
CA GLU A 489 18.23 -19.17 -17.00
C GLU A 489 18.02 -17.77 -16.40
N MET A 490 17.11 -17.67 -15.42
CA MET A 490 16.83 -16.43 -14.70
C MET A 490 18.06 -15.94 -13.94
N ASP A 491 18.77 -16.83 -13.26
CA ASP A 491 19.98 -16.53 -12.49
C ASP A 491 21.11 -16.01 -13.39
N ALA A 492 21.32 -16.64 -14.55
CA ALA A 492 22.35 -16.22 -15.51
C ALA A 492 22.16 -14.79 -16.03
N LYS A 493 20.96 -14.22 -15.90
CA LYS A 493 20.63 -12.84 -16.26
C LYS A 493 20.53 -11.89 -15.07
N GLY A 494 20.67 -12.39 -13.84
CA GLY A 494 20.48 -11.61 -12.62
C GLY A 494 19.02 -11.25 -12.36
N TYR A 495 18.07 -12.08 -12.81
CA TYR A 495 16.63 -11.85 -12.70
C TYR A 495 16.00 -12.43 -11.43
N LEU A 496 16.80 -12.92 -10.48
CA LEU A 496 16.33 -13.51 -9.23
C LEU A 496 16.82 -12.70 -8.03
N PHE A 497 15.94 -12.54 -7.04
CA PHE A 497 16.38 -12.10 -5.72
C PHE A 497 17.31 -13.14 -5.09
N LYS A 498 18.27 -12.70 -4.28
CA LYS A 498 19.30 -13.60 -3.70
C LYS A 498 19.21 -13.77 -2.20
N HIS A 499 18.59 -12.83 -1.51
CA HIS A 499 18.59 -12.79 -0.06
C HIS A 499 18.07 -14.08 0.59
N ASN A 500 16.98 -14.67 0.07
CA ASN A 500 16.41 -15.89 0.64
C ASN A 500 17.36 -17.10 0.52
N ILE A 501 18.15 -17.16 -0.57
CA ILE A 501 19.19 -18.18 -0.78
C ILE A 501 20.37 -17.95 0.15
N GLU A 502 20.82 -16.70 0.29
CA GLU A 502 21.93 -16.31 1.16
C GLU A 502 21.66 -16.59 2.64
N GLN A 503 20.39 -16.47 3.06
CA GLN A 503 19.94 -16.82 4.40
C GLN A 503 19.64 -18.32 4.58
N GLU A 504 19.93 -19.15 3.57
CA GLU A 504 19.70 -20.61 3.58
C GLU A 504 18.25 -20.99 3.94
N ARG A 505 17.29 -20.12 3.62
CA ARG A 505 15.89 -20.31 4.00
C ARG A 505 15.26 -21.43 3.18
N ILE A 506 14.58 -22.34 3.88
CA ILE A 506 13.85 -23.46 3.29
C ILE A 506 12.34 -23.19 3.37
N ASP A 507 11.59 -23.81 2.47
CA ASP A 507 10.13 -23.83 2.56
C ASP A 507 9.59 -25.06 3.32
N TRP A 508 8.28 -25.24 3.29
CA TRP A 508 7.54 -26.26 4.04
C TRP A 508 7.39 -27.60 3.31
N VAL A 509 7.92 -27.76 2.09
CA VAL A 509 7.69 -28.97 1.29
C VAL A 509 8.64 -30.08 1.73
N GLY A 510 8.10 -31.20 2.22
CA GLY A 510 8.88 -32.40 2.54
C GLY A 510 10.00 -32.14 3.54
N LYS A 511 11.26 -32.30 3.11
CA LYS A 511 12.46 -32.00 3.91
C LYS A 511 12.78 -30.50 4.02
N GLY A 512 12.05 -29.65 3.29
CA GLY A 512 12.31 -28.24 3.07
C GLY A 512 13.30 -28.01 1.93
N TYR A 513 12.96 -27.08 1.04
CA TYR A 513 13.77 -26.74 -0.12
C TYR A 513 14.15 -25.26 -0.11
N THR A 514 15.44 -24.99 -0.35
CA THR A 514 15.93 -23.63 -0.59
C THR A 514 15.25 -23.06 -1.83
N ASN A 515 14.85 -21.80 -1.79
CA ASN A 515 14.05 -21.20 -2.85
C ASN A 515 14.24 -19.69 -2.95
N THR A 516 13.87 -19.12 -4.08
CA THR A 516 13.84 -17.66 -4.27
C THR A 516 12.71 -17.24 -5.21
N PHE A 517 12.54 -15.93 -5.37
CA PHE A 517 11.56 -15.33 -6.26
C PHE A 517 12.28 -14.54 -7.38
N TYR A 518 11.64 -14.43 -8.55
CA TYR A 518 12.16 -13.58 -9.62
C TYR A 518 11.86 -12.09 -9.36
N ASP A 519 12.59 -11.21 -10.04
CA ASP A 519 12.43 -9.75 -9.98
C ASP A 519 11.44 -9.27 -11.06
N PRO A 520 10.15 -9.04 -10.74
CA PRO A 520 9.18 -8.57 -11.72
C PRO A 520 9.36 -7.10 -12.10
N PHE A 521 10.25 -6.34 -11.45
CA PHE A 521 10.51 -4.94 -11.81
C PHE A 521 11.40 -4.84 -13.05
N ASN A 522 12.20 -5.88 -13.33
CA ASN A 522 12.98 -5.96 -14.55
C ASN A 522 12.12 -6.42 -15.75
N PRO A 523 11.99 -5.63 -16.83
CA PRO A 523 11.19 -6.03 -17.99
C PRO A 523 11.66 -7.33 -18.64
N GLY A 524 12.96 -7.57 -18.73
CA GLY A 524 13.48 -8.82 -19.32
C GLY A 524 13.20 -10.06 -18.47
N ALA A 525 13.07 -9.88 -17.15
CA ALA A 525 12.66 -10.96 -16.25
C ALA A 525 11.18 -11.31 -16.43
N ARG A 526 10.31 -10.31 -16.65
CA ARG A 526 8.90 -10.53 -16.96
C ARG A 526 8.71 -11.27 -18.29
N ASP A 527 9.47 -10.86 -19.31
CA ASP A 527 9.43 -11.51 -20.63
C ASP A 527 9.85 -12.99 -20.51
N MET A 528 10.97 -13.26 -19.82
CA MET A 528 11.45 -14.63 -19.61
C MET A 528 10.47 -15.46 -18.75
N PHE A 529 9.86 -14.86 -17.73
CA PHE A 529 8.84 -15.53 -16.90
C PHE A 529 7.67 -15.97 -17.77
N TRP A 530 7.17 -15.08 -18.63
CA TRP A 530 6.09 -15.41 -19.55
C TRP A 530 6.51 -16.48 -20.57
N ASP A 531 7.71 -16.41 -21.14
CA ASP A 531 8.19 -17.40 -22.13
C ASP A 531 8.19 -18.82 -21.53
N GLN A 532 8.66 -18.97 -20.28
CA GLN A 532 8.65 -20.25 -19.55
C GLN A 532 7.21 -20.77 -19.31
N LEU A 533 6.27 -19.89 -18.94
CA LEU A 533 4.85 -20.27 -18.84
C LEU A 533 4.24 -20.60 -20.19
N ASN A 534 4.63 -19.88 -21.23
CA ASN A 534 4.09 -20.07 -22.56
C ASN A 534 4.46 -21.44 -23.14
N GLU A 535 5.72 -21.83 -22.97
CA GLU A 535 6.25 -23.11 -23.44
C GLU A 535 5.62 -24.31 -22.71
N HIS A 536 5.48 -24.24 -21.39
CA HIS A 536 5.08 -25.40 -20.59
C HIS A 536 3.58 -25.46 -20.26
N LEU A 537 2.86 -24.33 -20.28
CA LEU A 537 1.46 -24.27 -19.82
C LEU A 537 0.53 -23.63 -20.87
N PHE A 538 0.82 -22.43 -21.36
CA PHE A 538 -0.12 -21.71 -22.24
C PHE A 538 -0.36 -22.46 -23.54
N SER A 539 0.73 -22.88 -24.19
CA SER A 539 0.68 -23.60 -25.47
C SER A 539 0.02 -24.97 -25.35
N ASN A 540 -0.07 -25.49 -24.12
CA ASN A 540 -0.72 -26.77 -23.79
C ASN A 540 -2.22 -26.62 -23.49
N GLY A 541 -2.77 -25.39 -23.53
CA GLY A 541 -4.21 -25.15 -23.52
C GLY A 541 -4.82 -24.75 -22.18
N PHE A 542 -4.03 -24.32 -21.19
CA PHE A 542 -4.61 -23.70 -19.98
C PHE A 542 -5.24 -22.33 -20.29
N ASP A 543 -6.39 -22.04 -19.70
CA ASP A 543 -7.21 -20.86 -20.04
C ASP A 543 -6.93 -19.64 -19.17
N ALA A 544 -6.42 -19.86 -17.95
CA ALA A 544 -6.21 -18.81 -16.96
C ALA A 544 -5.04 -19.09 -16.02
N TRP A 545 -4.52 -18.01 -15.43
CA TRP A 545 -3.36 -18.00 -14.55
C TRP A 545 -3.75 -17.55 -13.15
N TRP A 546 -3.56 -18.43 -12.16
CA TRP A 546 -3.64 -18.05 -10.76
C TRP A 546 -2.24 -17.70 -10.27
N LEU A 547 -1.90 -16.41 -10.36
CA LEU A 547 -0.63 -15.87 -9.90
C LEU A 547 -0.66 -15.70 -8.38
N ASP A 548 -0.18 -16.70 -7.65
CA ASP A 548 -0.22 -16.73 -6.19
C ASP A 548 1.08 -16.21 -5.56
N ALA A 549 1.02 -15.83 -4.27
CA ALA A 549 2.11 -15.27 -3.48
C ALA A 549 2.81 -14.05 -4.10
N THR A 550 2.05 -13.18 -4.76
CA THR A 550 2.56 -11.97 -5.45
C THR A 550 2.74 -10.75 -4.54
N ALA A 551 2.61 -10.88 -3.22
CA ALA A 551 2.85 -9.80 -2.28
C ALA A 551 4.25 -9.15 -2.41
N PRO A 552 5.39 -9.89 -2.56
CA PRO A 552 5.62 -11.35 -2.51
C PRO A 552 5.79 -11.94 -1.10
N ASP A 553 5.36 -13.19 -0.90
CA ASP A 553 5.60 -13.94 0.35
C ASP A 553 6.78 -14.91 0.20
N MET A 554 8.00 -14.37 0.16
CA MET A 554 9.23 -15.15 -0.07
C MET A 554 9.54 -16.11 1.08
N HIS A 555 9.19 -15.71 2.30
CA HIS A 555 9.24 -16.54 3.49
C HIS A 555 8.27 -15.97 4.52
N SER A 556 7.24 -16.74 4.86
CA SER A 556 6.15 -16.26 5.71
C SER A 556 6.62 -15.97 7.14
N ASN A 557 5.99 -14.99 7.78
CA ASN A 557 6.21 -14.58 9.18
C ASN A 557 7.60 -14.03 9.50
N LEU A 558 8.29 -13.50 8.48
CA LEU A 558 9.45 -12.64 8.66
C LEU A 558 9.05 -11.17 8.60
N ARG A 559 9.93 -10.32 9.12
CA ARG A 559 9.75 -8.87 9.10
C ARG A 559 9.94 -8.36 7.66
N ILE A 560 9.03 -7.49 7.20
CA ILE A 560 9.06 -6.91 5.84
C ILE A 560 10.17 -5.85 5.70
N ALA A 561 10.53 -5.16 6.79
CA ALA A 561 11.57 -4.12 6.83
C ALA A 561 12.24 -4.04 8.19
#